data_AF-A0A931RQ80-F1
#
_entry.id   AF-A0A931RQ80-F1
#
_cell.length_a   1.000
_cell.length_b   1.000
_cell.length_c   1.000
_cell.angle_alpha   90.00
_cell.angle_beta   90.00
_cell.angle_gamma   90.00
#
_symmetry.space_group_name_H-M   'P 1'
#
loop_
_entity.id
_entity.type
_entity.pdbx_description
1 polymer ?
#
loop_
_entity_poly.entity_id
_entity_poly.type
_entity_poly.pdbx_seq_one_letter_code
_entity_poly.pdbx_strand_id
1 'polypeptide(L)' 'MQTVTERLSKIGDLVARSGMYVCVPCGYVQYFERGTFFTTCIACFAGTDLGPEGFQDASSEFWQFLG' A
#
# COMPACT_ATOMS: atom_id res chain seq x y z
N MET A 1 -13.64 -10.17 -19.64
CA MET A 1 -13.31 -9.77 -18.25
C MET A 1 -12.14 -8.81 -18.34
N GLN A 2 -12.34 -7.54 -17.99
CA GLN A 2 -11.24 -6.57 -17.96
C GLN A 2 -10.53 -6.74 -16.62
N THR A 3 -9.37 -7.41 -16.62
CA THR A 3 -8.43 -7.36 -15.51
C THR A 3 -7.85 -5.95 -15.49
N VAL A 4 -8.46 -5.05 -14.73
CA VAL A 4 -7.76 -3.86 -14.26
C VAL A 4 -6.70 -4.42 -13.31
N THR A 5 -5.47 -4.55 -13.79
CA THR A 5 -4.33 -4.78 -12.91
C THR A 5 -4.21 -3.52 -12.06
N GLU A 6 -4.93 -3.48 -10.94
CA GLU A 6 -4.85 -2.39 -9.98
C GLU A 6 -3.42 -2.36 -9.47
N ARG A 7 -2.67 -1.35 -9.92
CA ARG A 7 -1.25 -1.21 -9.63
C ARG A 7 -1.08 -1.01 -8.12
N LEU A 8 -0.43 -1.97 -7.49
CA LEU A 8 -0.02 -1.84 -6.10
C LEU A 8 1.06 -0.76 -5.98
N SER A 9 1.05 -0.04 -4.87
CA SER A 9 2.06 0.97 -4.54
C SER A 9 2.90 0.50 -3.36
N LYS A 10 4.15 0.93 -3.29
CA LYS A 10 5.11 0.60 -2.24
C LYS A 10 5.48 1.81 -1.39
N ILE A 11 6.24 1.58 -0.32
CA ILE A 11 6.77 2.67 0.52
C ILE A 11 7.63 3.61 -0.34
N GLY A 12 7.40 4.91 -0.18
CA GLY A 12 8.14 5.96 -0.89
C GLY A 12 7.57 6.33 -2.27
N ASP A 13 6.59 5.59 -2.79
CA ASP A 13 5.87 6.01 -3.99
C ASP A 13 5.04 7.27 -3.70
N LEU A 14 4.93 8.17 -4.68
CA LEU A 14 4.07 9.35 -4.59
C LEU A 14 2.60 8.95 -4.77
N VAL A 15 1.74 9.42 -3.87
CA VAL A 15 0.30 9.19 -3.94
C VAL A 15 -0.28 9.98 -5.11
N ALA A 16 -0.68 9.28 -6.18
CA ALA A 16 -1.22 9.90 -7.39
C ALA A 16 -2.66 10.38 -7.24
N ARG A 17 -3.44 9.75 -6.35
CA ARG A 17 -4.87 10.03 -6.12
C ARG A 17 -5.17 10.01 -4.63
N SER A 18 -5.85 11.04 -4.14
CA SER A 18 -6.38 11.01 -2.78
C SER A 18 -7.51 9.99 -2.69
N GLY A 19 -7.61 9.28 -1.57
CA GLY A 19 -8.69 8.33 -1.31
C GLY A 19 -8.27 7.19 -0.41
N MET A 20 -9.13 6.17 -0.31
CA MET A 20 -8.88 5.02 0.55
C MET A 20 -7.97 4.02 -0.14
N TYR A 21 -6.97 3.53 0.58
CA TYR A 21 -6.09 2.44 0.14
C TYR A 21 -6.12 1.31 1.14
N VAL A 22 -6.13 0.08 0.65
CA VAL A 22 -6.03 -1.13 1.46
C VAL A 22 -4.62 -1.70 1.43
N CYS A 23 -4.12 -2.12 2.59
CA CYS A 23 -2.94 -2.92 2.73
C CYS A 23 -3.30 -4.37 2.37
N VAL A 24 -2.86 -4.85 1.21
CA VAL A 24 -3.18 -6.19 0.70
C VAL A 24 -2.87 -7.32 1.70
N PRO A 25 -1.73 -7.30 2.44
CA PRO A 25 -1.42 -8.35 3.41
C PRO A 25 -2.41 -8.51 4.57
N CYS A 26 -3.02 -7.42 5.06
CA CYS A 26 -3.80 -7.45 6.31
C CYS A 26 -5.22 -6.87 6.20
N GLY A 27 -5.58 -6.26 5.07
CA GLY A 27 -6.88 -5.63 4.87
C GLY A 27 -7.07 -4.28 5.57
N TYR A 28 -6.03 -3.75 6.25
CA TYR A 28 -6.12 -2.44 6.88
C TYR A 28 -6.29 -1.34 5.84
N VAL A 29 -7.28 -0.47 6.03
CA VAL A 29 -7.60 0.62 5.11
C VAL A 29 -7.18 1.96 5.73
N GLN A 30 -6.52 2.81 4.95
CA GLN A 30 -6.29 4.20 5.34
C GLN A 30 -6.44 5.16 4.17
N TYR A 31 -6.81 6.40 4.52
CA TYR A 31 -6.84 7.50 3.57
C TYR A 31 -5.41 8.01 3.32
N PHE A 32 -5.08 8.22 2.06
CA PHE A 32 -3.87 8.95 1.66
C PHE A 32 -4.24 10.20 0.87
N GLU A 33 -3.46 11.27 1.04
CA GLU A 33 -3.63 12.52 0.31
C GLU A 33 -2.69 12.58 -0.90
N ARG A 34 -3.20 13.02 -2.05
CA ARG A 34 -2.42 13.21 -3.28
C ARG A 34 -1.21 14.10 -3.03
N GLY A 35 -0.05 13.67 -3.54
CA GLY A 35 1.22 14.39 -3.41
C GLY A 35 1.98 14.08 -2.13
N THR A 36 1.41 13.28 -1.23
CA THR A 36 2.16 12.66 -0.12
C THR A 36 2.84 11.38 -0.58
N PHE A 37 3.57 10.71 0.32
CA PHE A 37 4.24 9.44 0.05
C PHE A 37 3.55 8.30 0.79
N PHE A 38 3.48 7.13 0.14
CA PHE A 38 3.07 5.91 0.83
C PHE A 38 4.09 5.54 1.90
N THR A 39 3.58 5.13 3.06
CA THR A 39 4.37 4.72 4.22
C THR A 39 4.11 3.26 4.56
N THR A 40 4.83 2.73 5.56
CA THR A 40 4.55 1.39 6.08
C THR A 40 3.10 1.27 6.57
N CYS A 41 2.51 0.09 6.46
CA CYS A 41 1.22 -0.17 7.06
C CYS A 41 1.34 -0.19 8.58
N ILE A 42 0.66 0.71 9.28
CA ILE A 42 0.74 0.81 10.74
C ILE A 42 0.14 -0.39 11.48
N ALA A 43 -0.70 -1.19 10.80
CA ALA A 43 -1.38 -2.33 11.42
C ALA A 43 -0.54 -3.61 11.43
N CYS A 44 0.22 -3.86 10.35
CA CYS A 44 0.99 -5.09 10.19
C CYS A 44 2.47 -4.86 9.88
N PHE A 45 2.93 -3.61 9.81
CA PHE A 45 4.31 -3.25 9.50
C PHE A 45 4.81 -3.74 8.12
N ALA A 46 3.90 -3.86 7.14
CA ALA A 46 4.29 -4.21 5.77
C ALA A 46 5.31 -3.21 5.22
N GLY A 47 6.35 -3.73 4.57
CA GLY A 47 7.51 -3.02 4.09
C GLY A 47 8.65 -2.83 5.11
N THR A 48 8.59 -3.50 6.28
CA THR A 48 9.69 -3.58 7.26
C THR A 48 9.97 -5.02 7.66
N ASP A 49 11.08 -5.26 8.36
CA ASP A 49 11.47 -6.57 8.90
C ASP A 49 10.42 -7.24 9.80
N LEU A 50 9.54 -6.45 10.43
CA LEU A 50 8.42 -6.90 11.27
C LEU A 50 7.13 -7.18 10.47
N GLY A 51 7.16 -6.98 9.15
CA GLY A 51 6.03 -7.20 8.25
C GLY A 51 5.69 -8.68 8.02
N PRO A 52 4.55 -8.96 7.37
CA PRO A 52 4.18 -10.32 6.98
C PRO A 52 5.19 -10.93 6.00
N GLU A 53 5.31 -12.27 5.98
CA GLU A 53 6.17 -12.99 5.05
C GLU A 53 5.88 -12.58 3.59
N GLY A 54 6.94 -12.27 2.84
CA GLY A 54 6.83 -11.75 1.46
C GLY A 54 6.59 -10.23 1.36
N PHE A 55 6.42 -9.53 2.49
CA PHE A 55 6.23 -8.08 2.55
C PHE A 55 7.16 -7.41 3.57
N GLN A 56 8.37 -7.94 3.74
CA GLN A 56 9.32 -7.46 4.75
C GLN A 56 10.32 -6.41 4.23
N ASP A 57 10.19 -6.00 2.97
CA ASP A 57 11.10 -5.06 2.31
C ASP A 57 10.35 -3.82 1.82
N ALA A 58 10.95 -2.64 1.95
CA ALA A 58 10.33 -1.37 1.57
C ALA A 58 10.01 -1.28 0.06
N SER A 59 10.66 -2.07 -0.78
CA SER A 59 10.35 -2.19 -2.21
C SER A 59 9.13 -3.05 -2.52
N SER A 60 8.55 -3.74 -1.53
CA SER A 60 7.33 -4.54 -1.67
C SER A 60 6.13 -3.65 -1.99
N GLU A 61 5.34 -4.03 -2.98
CA GLU A 61 4.13 -3.30 -3.37
C GLU A 61 2.91 -3.90 -2.63
N PHE A 62 2.20 -3.10 -1.84
CA PHE A 62 1.10 -3.61 -1.00
C PHE A 62 -0.06 -2.65 -0.75
N TRP A 63 0.03 -1.38 -1.19
CA TRP A 63 -1.10 -0.45 -1.13
C TRP A 63 -1.93 -0.50 -2.42
N GLN A 64 -3.22 -0.82 -2.29
CA GLN A 64 -4.17 -0.88 -3.40
C GLN A 64 -5.24 0.20 -3.22
N PHE A 65 -5.49 1.00 -4.26
CA PHE A 65 -6.52 2.04 -4.25
C PHE A 65 -7.92 1.43 -4.26
N LEU A 66 -8.84 1.95 -3.45
CA LEU A 66 -10.24 1.51 -3.38
C LEU A 66 -11.26 2.51 -3.94
N GLY A 67 -10.95 3.81 -3.94
CA GLY A 67 -11.91 4.88 -4.26
C GLY A 67 -11.83 6.05 -3.31
#